data_AF-A0A531M5B4-F1
#
_entry.id   AF-A0A531M5B4-F1
#
_cell.length_a   1.000
_cell.length_b   1.000
_cell.length_c   1.000
_cell.angle_alpha   90.00
_cell.angle_beta   90.00
_cell.angle_gamma   90.00
#
_symmetry.space_group_name_H-M   'P 1'
#
loop_
_entity.id
_entity.type
_entity.pdbx_description
1 polymer ?
#
loop_
_entity_poly.entity_id
_entity_poly.type
_entity_poly.pdbx_seq_one_letter_code
_entity_poly.pdbx_strand_id
1 'polypeptide(L)'
;VKKAAARSARAVRKAEDTPVDEVHLTARAEAEATTETIAAEARKGYGLLLVGLDNALTDRGTFSGTLNDITSGFDGPLCLVLNGAKSSGKMPMLRAGATILVPVNGTEVARRAADFALALARPHRAHVKVLYVSQARKGSRPSSVSHRREEAVLKDVADLADRYGV
;
A
#
# COMPACT_ATOMS: atom_id res chain seq x y z
N VAL A 1 -34.02 2.18 -2.85
CA VAL A 1 -32.60 2.09 -2.45
C VAL A 1 -31.92 0.78 -2.89
N LYS A 2 -32.41 -0.41 -2.53
CA LYS A 2 -31.76 -1.72 -2.87
C LYS A 2 -31.43 -1.94 -4.36
N LYS A 3 -32.34 -1.59 -5.28
CA LYS A 3 -32.17 -1.83 -6.72
C LYS A 3 -31.11 -0.92 -7.37
N ALA A 4 -30.94 0.30 -6.85
CA ALA A 4 -29.92 1.25 -7.30
C ALA A 4 -28.54 0.84 -6.79
N ALA A 5 -28.42 0.47 -5.50
CA ALA A 5 -27.18 -0.02 -4.91
C ALA A 5 -26.65 -1.27 -5.63
N ALA A 6 -27.53 -2.22 -5.97
CA ALA A 6 -27.14 -3.43 -6.71
C ALA A 6 -26.64 -3.11 -8.14
N ARG A 7 -27.22 -2.12 -8.82
CA ARG A 7 -26.75 -1.67 -10.14
C ARG A 7 -25.37 -1.00 -10.04
N SER A 8 -25.16 -0.14 -9.04
CA SER A 8 -23.86 0.49 -8.81
C SER A 8 -22.79 -0.55 -8.49
N ALA A 9 -23.07 -1.52 -7.61
CA ALA A 9 -22.13 -2.60 -7.29
C ALA A 9 -21.77 -3.44 -8.53
N ARG A 10 -22.75 -3.71 -9.41
CA ARG A 10 -22.50 -4.46 -10.65
C ARG A 10 -21.69 -3.65 -11.67
N ALA A 11 -21.89 -2.33 -11.74
CA ALA A 11 -21.10 -1.45 -12.58
C ALA A 11 -19.65 -1.35 -12.12
N VAL A 12 -19.42 -1.24 -10.80
CA VAL A 12 -18.08 -1.26 -10.19
C VAL A 12 -17.38 -2.58 -10.47
N ARG A 13 -18.04 -3.72 -10.21
CA ARG A 13 -17.47 -5.05 -10.54
C ARG A 13 -17.11 -5.18 -12.01
N LYS A 14 -17.98 -4.74 -12.91
CA LYS A 14 -17.70 -4.77 -14.35
C LYS A 14 -16.48 -3.90 -14.70
N ALA A 15 -16.33 -2.73 -14.09
CA ALA A 15 -15.17 -1.87 -14.30
C ALA A 15 -13.88 -2.48 -13.73
N GLU A 16 -13.94 -3.11 -12.55
CA GLU A 16 -12.81 -3.84 -11.94
C GLU A 16 -12.37 -5.05 -12.79
N ASP A 17 -13.32 -5.75 -13.40
CA ASP A 17 -13.07 -6.93 -14.25
C ASP A 17 -12.72 -6.56 -15.71
N THR A 18 -12.81 -5.28 -16.09
CA THR A 18 -12.47 -4.85 -17.45
C THR A 18 -10.95 -4.77 -17.59
N PRO A 19 -10.33 -5.54 -18.49
CA PRO A 19 -8.90 -5.39 -18.79
C PRO A 19 -8.63 -3.96 -19.25
N VAL A 20 -7.58 -3.33 -18.70
CA VAL A 20 -7.13 -2.02 -19.19
C VAL A 20 -6.43 -2.26 -20.53
N ASP A 21 -7.16 -2.06 -21.63
CA ASP A 21 -6.66 -2.30 -22.99
C ASP A 21 -5.51 -1.34 -23.38
N GLU A 22 -5.46 -0.14 -22.79
CA GLU A 22 -4.45 0.88 -23.08
C GLU A 22 -4.02 1.58 -21.77
N VAL A 23 -2.79 1.31 -21.32
CA VAL A 23 -2.13 2.13 -20.29
C VAL A 23 -1.49 3.31 -21.01
N HIS A 24 -1.94 4.53 -20.71
CA HIS A 24 -1.26 5.73 -21.19
C HIS A 24 0.10 5.85 -20.50
N LEU A 25 1.14 5.38 -21.18
CA LEU A 25 2.51 5.42 -20.69
C LEU A 25 3.19 6.69 -21.21
N THR A 26 3.34 7.68 -20.33
CA THR A 26 4.17 8.85 -20.61
C THR A 26 5.54 8.62 -19.99
N ALA A 27 6.52 8.29 -20.83
CA ALA A 27 7.92 8.28 -20.41
C ALA A 27 8.53 9.65 -20.68
N ARG A 28 9.09 10.27 -19.63
CA ARG A 28 9.91 11.47 -19.76
C ARG A 28 11.34 11.11 -19.40
N ALA A 29 12.23 11.14 -20.39
CA ALA A 29 13.66 11.11 -20.19
C ALA A 29 14.18 12.55 -20.40
N GLU A 30 13.86 13.44 -19.46
CA GLU A 30 14.53 14.74 -19.44
C GLU A 30 15.96 14.54 -18.94
N ALA A 31 16.93 15.14 -19.62
CA ALA A 31 18.35 15.02 -19.30
C ALA A 31 18.71 15.59 -17.90
N GLU A 32 17.77 16.29 -17.24
CA GLU A 32 17.93 16.93 -15.94
C GLU A 32 16.69 16.75 -15.05
N ALA A 33 16.23 15.51 -14.85
CA ALA A 33 15.24 15.26 -13.81
C ALA A 33 15.86 15.57 -12.42
N THR A 34 15.59 16.76 -11.89
CA THR A 34 15.98 17.17 -10.54
C THR A 34 14.94 16.72 -9.51
N THR A 35 15.33 16.65 -8.25
CA THR A 35 14.39 16.36 -7.14
C THR A 35 13.19 17.32 -7.13
N GLU A 36 13.41 18.60 -7.45
CA GLU A 36 12.38 19.62 -7.53
C GLU A 36 11.38 19.38 -8.67
N THR A 37 11.87 19.04 -9.87
CA THR A 37 11.00 18.75 -11.02
C THR A 37 10.13 17.51 -10.77
N ILE A 38 10.69 16.48 -10.12
CA ILE A 38 9.95 15.28 -9.74
C ILE A 38 8.88 15.60 -8.69
N ALA A 39 9.23 16.38 -7.66
CA ALA A 39 8.27 16.81 -6.64
C ALA A 39 7.14 17.68 -7.23
N ALA A 40 7.44 18.53 -8.22
CA ALA A 40 6.45 19.32 -8.94
C ALA A 40 5.51 18.46 -9.78
N GLU A 41 6.04 17.41 -10.42
CA GLU A 41 5.22 16.44 -11.12
C GLU A 41 4.30 15.69 -10.13
N ALA A 42 4.84 15.18 -9.03
CA ALA A 42 4.11 14.39 -8.06
C ALA A 42 2.88 15.11 -7.47
N ARG A 43 2.91 16.45 -7.38
CA ARG A 43 1.79 17.30 -6.94
C ARG A 43 0.58 17.30 -7.88
N LYS A 44 0.69 16.76 -9.10
CA LYS A 44 -0.40 16.80 -10.10
C LYS A 44 -1.58 15.85 -9.81
N GLY A 45 -1.58 15.18 -8.67
CA GLY A 45 -2.72 14.37 -8.21
C GLY A 45 -2.70 12.93 -8.69
N TYR A 46 -1.51 12.33 -8.82
CA TYR A 46 -1.39 10.89 -9.08
C TYR A 46 -1.96 10.05 -7.94
N GLY A 47 -2.46 8.85 -8.26
CA GLY A 47 -3.02 7.92 -7.27
C GLY A 47 -1.98 7.06 -6.54
N LEU A 48 -0.77 6.94 -7.05
CA LEU A 48 0.34 6.13 -6.50
C LEU A 48 1.66 6.68 -7.05
N LEU A 49 2.68 6.79 -6.19
CA LEU A 49 4.04 7.13 -6.58
C LEU A 49 4.94 5.91 -6.39
N LEU A 50 5.61 5.46 -7.45
CA LEU A 50 6.62 4.40 -7.37
C LEU A 50 8.02 5.01 -7.46
N VAL A 51 8.89 4.66 -6.52
CA VAL A 51 10.26 5.17 -6.48
C VAL A 51 11.23 3.99 -6.36
N GLY A 52 12.02 3.78 -7.41
CA GLY A 52 13.18 2.89 -7.39
C GLY A 52 14.44 3.70 -7.09
N LEU A 53 15.23 3.28 -6.11
CA LEU A 53 16.49 3.92 -5.77
C LEU A 53 17.60 2.87 -5.68
N ASP A 54 18.75 3.18 -6.26
CA ASP A 54 19.96 2.37 -6.09
C ASP A 54 20.40 2.36 -4.62
N ASN A 55 20.32 3.51 -3.95
CA ASN A 55 20.65 3.70 -2.53
C ASN A 55 19.48 4.36 -1.77
N ALA A 56 18.43 3.59 -1.50
CA ALA A 56 17.27 4.08 -0.74
C ALA A 56 17.56 4.35 0.73
N LEU A 57 18.60 3.70 1.28
CA LEU A 57 18.94 3.71 2.70
C LEU A 57 20.35 4.27 2.92
N THR A 58 20.54 4.95 4.04
CA THR A 58 21.86 5.30 4.59
C THR A 58 22.50 4.09 5.27
N ASP A 59 23.78 4.17 5.61
CA ASP A 59 24.50 3.14 6.38
C ASP A 59 23.87 2.85 7.76
N ARG A 60 23.02 3.76 8.26
CA ARG A 60 22.27 3.60 9.52
C ARG A 60 20.87 3.01 9.33
N GLY A 61 20.50 2.64 8.10
CA GLY A 61 19.19 2.08 7.77
C GLY A 61 18.05 3.11 7.72
N THR A 62 18.36 4.41 7.65
CA THR A 62 17.36 5.47 7.46
C THR A 62 17.17 5.76 5.98
N PHE A 63 16.03 6.31 5.57
CA PHE A 63 15.87 6.77 4.19
C PHE A 63 16.84 7.91 3.86
N SER A 64 17.34 7.93 2.62
CA SER A 64 18.22 8.99 2.13
C SER A 64 17.48 10.33 2.00
N GLY A 65 18.21 11.46 2.11
CA GLY A 65 17.62 12.80 1.95
C GLY A 65 16.95 12.97 0.58
N THR A 66 17.58 12.44 -0.47
CA THR A 66 17.05 12.45 -1.83
C THR A 66 15.67 11.79 -1.94
N LEU A 67 15.42 10.69 -1.23
CA LEU A 67 14.10 10.05 -1.20
C LEU A 67 13.05 10.98 -0.59
N ASN A 68 13.38 11.63 0.52
CA ASN A 68 12.48 12.57 1.18
C ASN A 68 12.16 13.77 0.27
N ASP A 69 13.17 14.32 -0.42
CA ASP A 69 12.99 15.47 -1.31
C ASP A 69 12.05 15.13 -2.48
N ILE A 70 12.28 13.99 -3.15
CA ILE A 70 11.46 13.51 -4.28
C ILE A 70 10.00 13.29 -3.86
N THR A 71 9.79 12.72 -2.67
CA THR A 71 8.47 12.32 -2.19
C THR A 71 7.71 13.43 -1.48
N SER A 72 8.37 14.54 -1.15
CA SER A 72 7.80 15.67 -0.39
C SER A 72 6.56 16.31 -1.02
N GLY A 73 6.42 16.24 -2.35
CA GLY A 73 5.28 16.78 -3.08
C GLY A 73 4.11 15.81 -3.27
N PHE A 74 4.14 14.63 -2.65
CA PHE A 74 3.16 13.58 -2.91
C PHE A 74 2.33 13.23 -1.67
N ASP A 75 1.03 13.49 -1.74
CA ASP A 75 0.09 13.27 -0.63
C ASP A 75 -0.59 11.88 -0.65
N GLY A 76 -0.15 10.98 -1.53
CA GLY A 76 -0.76 9.66 -1.75
C GLY A 76 0.06 8.47 -1.25
N PRO A 77 -0.36 7.23 -1.58
CA PRO A 77 0.39 6.01 -1.28
C PRO A 77 1.75 5.95 -2.01
N LEU A 78 2.84 5.84 -1.24
CA LEU A 78 4.20 5.73 -1.77
C LEU A 78 4.65 4.26 -1.81
N CYS A 79 5.14 3.82 -2.97
CA CYS A 79 5.73 2.50 -3.17
C CYS A 79 7.24 2.62 -3.40
N LEU A 80 8.02 2.15 -2.44
CA LEU A 80 9.47 2.07 -2.55
C LEU A 80 9.86 0.72 -3.16
N VAL A 81 10.52 0.77 -4.31
CA VAL A 81 11.01 -0.41 -5.01
C VAL A 81 12.49 -0.59 -4.68
N LEU A 82 12.78 -1.57 -3.84
CA LEU A 82 14.13 -1.95 -3.48
C LEU A 82 14.58 -3.10 -4.36
N ASN A 83 15.77 -2.99 -4.96
CA ASN A 83 16.36 -4.10 -5.68
C ASN A 83 16.80 -5.17 -4.66
N GLY A 84 16.00 -6.22 -4.52
CA GLY A 84 16.29 -7.31 -3.58
C GLY A 84 17.57 -8.04 -4.00
N ALA A 85 18.47 -8.28 -3.05
CA ALA A 85 19.81 -8.86 -3.22
C ALA A 85 19.88 -10.30 -3.79
N LYS A 86 18.88 -10.79 -4.53
CA LYS A 86 18.92 -12.09 -5.20
C LYS A 86 19.24 -11.89 -6.68
N SER A 87 20.40 -12.40 -7.10
CA SER A 87 20.99 -12.27 -8.44
C SER A 87 20.22 -12.96 -9.58
N SER A 88 18.93 -13.29 -9.42
CA SER A 88 18.12 -13.92 -10.48
C SER A 88 17.34 -12.93 -11.35
N GLY A 89 17.52 -11.62 -11.14
CA GLY A 89 17.15 -10.57 -12.12
C GLY A 89 15.66 -10.40 -12.42
N LYS A 90 14.76 -11.08 -11.70
CA LYS A 90 13.31 -10.97 -11.91
C LYS A 90 12.61 -10.39 -10.68
N MET A 91 11.93 -9.27 -10.89
CA MET A 91 11.04 -8.67 -9.91
C MET A 91 9.97 -9.69 -9.46
N PRO A 92 9.71 -9.81 -8.15
CA PRO A 92 8.64 -10.67 -7.67
C PRO A 92 7.30 -10.18 -8.21
N MET A 93 6.50 -11.10 -8.76
CA MET A 93 5.16 -10.80 -9.23
C MET A 93 4.15 -11.15 -8.15
N LEU A 94 3.15 -10.28 -7.96
CA LEU A 94 2.00 -10.59 -7.12
C LEU A 94 1.13 -11.63 -7.85
N ARG A 95 1.23 -12.88 -7.40
CA ARG A 95 0.52 -14.04 -7.96
C ARG A 95 -0.41 -14.65 -6.91
N ALA A 96 -1.27 -15.55 -7.34
CA ALA A 96 -2.12 -16.32 -6.43
C ALA A 96 -1.27 -16.99 -5.34
N GLY A 97 -1.68 -16.84 -4.09
CA GLY A 97 -0.95 -17.36 -2.92
C GLY A 97 0.20 -16.48 -2.41
N ALA A 98 0.59 -15.41 -3.12
CA ALA A 98 1.52 -14.41 -2.57
C ALA A 98 0.88 -13.72 -1.35
N THR A 99 1.70 -13.26 -0.40
CA THR A 99 1.21 -12.60 0.82
C THR A 99 1.69 -11.17 0.90
N ILE A 100 0.77 -10.22 1.06
CA ILE A 100 1.06 -8.82 1.40
C ILE A 100 1.01 -8.69 2.92
N LEU A 101 2.09 -8.21 3.54
CA LEU A 101 2.13 -7.94 4.97
C LEU A 101 1.73 -6.49 5.23
N VAL A 102 0.74 -6.27 6.11
CA VAL A 102 0.25 -4.93 6.46
C VAL A 102 0.34 -4.71 7.96
N PRO A 103 1.22 -3.81 8.44
CA PRO A 103 1.24 -3.40 9.83
C PRO A 103 0.05 -2.47 10.12
N VAL A 104 -0.67 -2.74 11.22
CA VAL A 104 -1.78 -1.91 11.69
C VAL A 104 -1.61 -1.54 13.15
N ASN A 105 -2.01 -0.32 13.49
CA ASN A 105 -1.91 0.23 14.84
C ASN A 105 -3.21 0.93 15.31
N GLY A 106 -4.29 0.81 14.54
CA GLY A 106 -5.58 1.44 14.82
C GLY A 106 -5.70 2.90 14.41
N THR A 107 -4.73 3.43 13.65
CA THR A 107 -4.83 4.77 13.03
C THR A 107 -5.53 4.69 11.67
N GLU A 108 -6.16 5.78 11.26
CA GLU A 108 -6.77 5.92 9.93
C GLU A 108 -5.76 5.73 8.79
N VAL A 109 -4.50 6.13 8.99
CA VAL A 109 -3.42 5.93 8.01
C VAL A 109 -3.18 4.44 7.80
N ALA A 110 -3.05 3.66 8.88
CA ALA A 110 -2.87 2.22 8.79
C ALA A 110 -4.10 1.51 8.22
N ARG A 111 -5.31 2.00 8.53
CA ARG A 111 -6.56 1.51 7.94
C ARG A 111 -6.59 1.71 6.43
N ARG A 112 -6.20 2.89 5.94
CA ARG A 112 -6.07 3.17 4.50
C ARG A 112 -5.01 2.30 3.82
N ALA A 113 -3.90 2.00 4.50
CA ALA A 113 -2.90 1.07 4.00
C ALA A 113 -3.46 -0.36 3.86
N ALA A 114 -4.28 -0.82 4.81
CA ALA A 114 -4.96 -2.10 4.72
C ALA A 114 -5.98 -2.14 3.57
N ASP A 115 -6.78 -1.08 3.40
CA ASP A 115 -7.71 -0.92 2.29
C ASP A 115 -7.00 -1.02 0.93
N PHE A 116 -5.89 -0.29 0.78
CA PHE A 116 -5.05 -0.34 -0.42
C PHE A 116 -4.47 -1.74 -0.68
N ALA A 117 -3.98 -2.42 0.35
CA ALA A 117 -3.45 -3.78 0.23
C ALA A 117 -4.53 -4.80 -0.19
N LEU A 118 -5.75 -4.69 0.33
CA LEU A 118 -6.88 -5.55 -0.04
C LEU A 118 -7.29 -5.32 -1.49
N ALA A 119 -7.33 -4.06 -1.93
CA ALA A 119 -7.60 -3.70 -3.33
C ALA A 119 -6.57 -4.28 -4.29
N LEU A 120 -5.28 -4.30 -3.91
CA LEU A 120 -4.22 -4.97 -4.68
C LEU A 120 -4.32 -6.50 -4.62
N ALA A 121 -4.69 -7.07 -3.48
CA ALA A 121 -4.69 -8.52 -3.31
C ALA A 121 -5.80 -9.21 -4.11
N ARG A 122 -7.00 -8.60 -4.15
CA ARG A 122 -8.20 -9.15 -4.78
C ARG A 122 -8.01 -9.60 -6.24
N PRO A 123 -7.55 -8.77 -7.19
CA PRO A 123 -7.40 -9.19 -8.59
C PRO A 123 -6.33 -10.28 -8.77
N HIS A 124 -5.34 -10.33 -7.87
CA HIS A 124 -4.23 -11.28 -7.94
C HIS A 124 -4.46 -12.57 -7.14
N ARG A 125 -5.61 -12.70 -6.45
CA ARG A 125 -5.90 -13.79 -5.50
C ARG A 125 -4.75 -13.99 -4.49
N ALA A 126 -4.17 -12.87 -4.08
CA ALA A 126 -3.13 -12.84 -3.05
C ALA A 126 -3.78 -12.81 -1.66
N HIS A 127 -3.01 -13.17 -0.65
CA HIS A 127 -3.42 -13.10 0.74
C HIS A 127 -2.94 -11.78 1.36
N VAL A 128 -3.71 -11.23 2.29
CA VAL A 128 -3.28 -10.12 3.15
C VAL A 128 -3.07 -10.64 4.55
N LYS A 129 -1.85 -10.46 5.09
CA LYS A 129 -1.51 -10.77 6.47
C LYS A 129 -1.42 -9.47 7.25
N VAL A 130 -2.30 -9.30 8.22
CA VAL A 130 -2.37 -8.10 9.07
C VAL A 130 -1.57 -8.34 10.34
N LEU A 131 -0.71 -7.39 10.70
CA LEU A 131 0.16 -7.46 11.88
C LEU A 131 -0.12 -6.27 12.80
N TYR A 132 -0.63 -6.54 14.00
CA TYR A 132 -0.69 -5.56 15.08
C TYR A 132 0.44 -5.84 16.07
N VAL A 133 1.20 -4.81 16.45
CA VAL A 133 2.28 -4.90 17.44
C VAL A 133 1.88 -4.12 18.68
N SER A 134 1.61 -4.83 19.78
CA SER A 134 1.38 -4.22 21.09
C SER A 134 2.68 -4.10 21.88
N GLN A 135 2.90 -2.95 22.53
CA GLN A 135 4.00 -2.79 23.47
C GLN A 135 3.60 -3.39 24.82
N ALA A 136 3.92 -4.67 25.04
CA ALA A 136 3.84 -5.24 26.38
C ALA A 136 5.03 -4.73 27.21
N ARG A 137 4.78 -3.79 28.14
CA ARG A 137 5.79 -3.44 29.16
C ARG A 137 6.11 -4.71 29.96
N LYS A 138 7.39 -5.09 30.03
CA LYS A 138 7.87 -6.24 30.81
C LYS A 138 7.36 -6.12 32.26
N GLY A 139 6.49 -7.03 32.67
CA GLY A 139 5.88 -7.06 34.01
C GLY A 139 4.48 -6.45 34.14
N SER A 140 3.92 -5.85 33.09
CA SER A 140 2.53 -5.38 33.09
C SER A 140 1.62 -6.43 32.46
N ARG A 141 0.62 -6.90 33.20
CA ARG A 141 -0.43 -7.74 32.61
C ARG A 141 -1.21 -6.86 31.63
N PRO A 142 -1.31 -7.22 30.35
CA PRO A 142 -2.16 -6.49 29.42
C PRO A 142 -3.58 -6.43 30.01
N SER A 143 -4.11 -5.21 30.14
CA SER A 143 -5.44 -5.02 30.69
C SER A 143 -6.47 -5.55 29.69
N SER A 144 -7.63 -5.99 30.19
CA SER A 144 -8.75 -6.42 29.34
C SER A 144 -9.16 -5.34 28.32
N VAL A 145 -8.93 -4.05 28.66
CA VAL A 145 -9.20 -2.91 27.77
C VAL A 145 -8.18 -2.82 26.63
N SER A 146 -6.89 -3.08 26.88
CA SER A 146 -5.85 -3.12 25.82
C SER A 146 -6.17 -4.21 24.80
N HIS A 147 -6.48 -5.41 25.29
CA HIS A 147 -6.83 -6.54 24.43
C HIS A 147 -8.10 -6.31 23.61
N ARG A 148 -9.15 -5.72 24.20
CA ARG A 148 -10.37 -5.36 23.45
C ARG A 148 -10.08 -4.35 22.34
N ARG A 149 -9.17 -3.40 22.57
CA ARG A 149 -8.77 -2.41 21.56
C ARG A 149 -7.94 -3.04 20.45
N GLU A 150 -6.99 -3.92 20.79
CA GLU A 150 -6.20 -4.71 19.85
C GLU A 150 -7.12 -5.55 18.95
N GLU A 151 -8.05 -6.28 19.55
CA GLU A 151 -9.03 -7.10 18.84
C GLU A 151 -9.96 -6.27 17.96
N ALA A 152 -10.43 -5.11 18.44
CA ALA A 152 -11.26 -4.21 17.65
C ALA A 152 -10.54 -3.69 16.39
N VAL A 153 -9.24 -3.38 16.48
CA VAL A 153 -8.45 -2.95 15.32
C VAL A 153 -8.34 -4.07 14.29
N LEU A 154 -8.02 -5.30 14.73
CA LEU A 154 -7.94 -6.44 13.83
C LEU A 154 -9.30 -6.79 13.22
N LYS A 155 -10.38 -6.67 14.00
CA LYS A 155 -11.75 -6.93 13.55
C LYS A 155 -12.22 -5.93 12.50
N ASP A 156 -11.95 -4.62 12.66
CA ASP A 156 -12.29 -3.63 11.61
C ASP A 156 -11.59 -3.95 10.27
N VAL A 157 -10.35 -4.44 10.32
CA VAL A 157 -9.65 -4.85 9.09
C VAL A 157 -10.22 -6.15 8.52
N ALA A 158 -10.65 -7.10 9.36
CA ALA A 158 -11.34 -8.31 8.90
C ALA A 158 -12.69 -7.97 8.22
N ASP A 159 -13.49 -7.10 8.84
CA ASP A 159 -14.76 -6.61 8.28
C ASP A 159 -14.53 -5.82 6.96
N LEU A 160 -13.37 -5.18 6.82
CA LEU A 160 -12.93 -4.57 5.56
C LEU A 160 -12.57 -5.63 4.52
N ALA A 161 -11.79 -6.66 4.89
CA ALA A 161 -11.40 -7.75 4.00
C ALA A 161 -12.60 -8.52 3.43
N ASP A 162 -13.62 -8.79 4.25
CA ASP A 162 -14.87 -9.42 3.83
C ASP A 162 -15.56 -8.67 2.69
N ARG A 163 -15.47 -7.33 2.67
CA ARG A 163 -16.04 -6.51 1.59
C ARG A 163 -15.29 -6.65 0.28
N TYR A 164 -13.98 -6.93 0.33
CA TYR A 164 -13.16 -7.22 -0.85
C TYR A 164 -13.23 -8.69 -1.27
N GLY A 165 -13.66 -9.60 -0.38
CA GLY A 165 -13.64 -11.04 -0.62
C GLY A 165 -12.23 -11.61 -0.64
N VAL A 166 -11.34 -11.07 0.20
CA VAL A 166 -9.93 -11.46 0.38
C VAL A 166 -9.74 -12.14 1.72
#